data_AF-A0A5Q2TK65-F1
#
_entry.id   AF-A0A5Q2TK65-F1
#
_cell.length_a   1.000
_cell.length_b   1.000
_cell.length_c   1.000
_cell.angle_alpha   90.00
_cell.angle_beta   90.00
_cell.angle_gamma   90.00
#
_symmetry.space_group_name_H-M   'P 1'
#
loop_
_entity.id
_entity.type
_entity.pdbx_description
1 polymer ?
#
loop_
_entity_poly.entity_id
_entity_poly.type
_entity_poly.pdbx_seq_one_letter_code
_entity_poly.pdbx_strand_id
1 'polypeptide(L)' 'MNFEIRAVNTKYDNDEVTSVKVSYSAKNESRSVSVSGVFELTAEEYNQNSSIDALETEAQQHLLGEINDG' A
#
# COMPACT_ATOMS: atom_id res chain seq x y z
N MET A 1 13.41 -8.06 3.83
CA MET A 1 12.26 -7.30 4.36
C MET A 1 11.06 -7.89 3.68
N ASN A 2 10.12 -8.46 4.42
CA ASN A 2 8.97 -9.14 3.84
C ASN A 2 7.82 -8.14 3.76
N PHE A 3 7.51 -7.66 2.57
CA PHE A 3 6.38 -6.76 2.33
C PHE A 3 5.21 -7.61 1.80
N GLU A 4 4.02 -7.43 2.37
CA GLU A 4 2.84 -8.17 1.97
C GLU A 4 1.62 -7.24 1.99
N ILE A 5 0.89 -7.20 0.87
CA ILE A 5 -0.43 -6.55 0.84
C ILE A 5 -1.43 -7.46 1.55
N ARG A 6 -1.99 -7.00 2.66
CA ARG A 6 -2.95 -7.76 3.46
C ARG A 6 -4.35 -7.73 2.85
N ALA A 7 -4.77 -6.57 2.36
CA ALA A 7 -6.11 -6.39 1.80
C ALA A 7 -6.16 -5.20 0.84
N VAL A 8 -6.94 -5.33 -0.22
CA VAL A 8 -7.28 -4.23 -1.13
C VAL A 8 -8.79 -4.07 -1.08
N ASN A 9 -9.26 -2.92 -0.59
CA ASN A 9 -10.67 -2.57 -0.53
C ASN A 9 -10.95 -1.50 -1.58
N THR A 10 -11.57 -1.90 -2.67
CA THR A 10 -12.02 -0.98 -3.72
C THR A 10 -13.44 -0.53 -3.40
N LYS A 11 -13.63 0.77 -3.27
CA LYS A 11 -14.93 1.41 -3.08
C LYS A 11 -15.44 1.88 -4.43
N TYR A 12 -16.66 1.48 -4.75
CA TYR A 12 -17.37 1.87 -5.95
C TYR A 12 -18.54 2.78 -5.57
N ASP A 13 -18.73 3.88 -6.29
CA ASP A 13 -19.89 4.75 -6.22
C ASP A 13 -20.44 4.91 -7.64
N ASN A 14 -21.74 4.68 -7.85
CA ASN A 14 -22.37 4.76 -9.17
C ASN A 14 -21.65 3.94 -10.28
N ASP A 15 -21.18 2.72 -9.95
CA ASP A 15 -20.42 1.83 -10.86
C ASP A 15 -19.00 2.32 -11.20
N GLU A 16 -18.60 3.50 -10.69
CA GLU A 16 -17.25 4.03 -10.82
C GLU A 16 -16.45 3.75 -9.55
N VAL A 17 -15.18 3.36 -9.70
CA VAL A 17 -14.27 3.32 -8.57
C VAL A 17 -14.15 4.74 -8.03
N THR A 18 -14.26 4.93 -6.71
CA THR A 18 -14.08 6.24 -6.06
C THR A 18 -12.86 6.27 -5.16
N SER A 19 -12.54 5.17 -4.50
CA SER A 19 -11.36 5.08 -3.64
C SER A 19 -10.91 3.65 -3.49
N VAL A 20 -9.60 3.43 -3.46
CA VAL A 20 -8.98 2.13 -3.23
C VAL A 20 -8.15 2.20 -1.97
N LYS A 21 -8.47 1.34 -1.01
CA LYS A 21 -7.79 1.29 0.28
C LYS A 21 -6.98 0.02 0.36
N VAL A 22 -5.66 0.17 0.27
CA VAL A 22 -4.68 -0.91 0.27
C VAL A 22 -4.04 -0.97 1.65
N SER A 23 -4.36 -2.02 2.39
CA SER A 23 -3.72 -2.33 3.68
C SER A 23 -2.50 -3.19 3.44
N TYR A 24 -1.34 -2.75 3.90
CA TYR A 24 -0.09 -3.48 3.76
C TYR A 24 0.56 -3.73 5.12
N SER A 25 1.38 -4.79 5.18
CA SER A 25 2.25 -5.02 6.31
C SER A 25 3.62 -5.45 5.83
N ALA A 26 4.62 -4.82 6.41
CA ALA A 26 5.99 -5.14 6.16
C ALA A 26 6.65 -5.60 7.45
N LYS A 27 7.29 -6.76 7.39
CA LYS A 27 8.05 -7.32 8.50
C LYS A 27 9.52 -7.29 8.16
N ASN A 28 10.30 -6.57 8.95
CA ASN A 28 11.75 -6.62 8.85
C ASN A 28 12.28 -7.68 9.82
N GLU A 29 12.61 -8.85 9.27
CA GLU A 29 13.13 -9.99 10.02
C GLU A 29 14.44 -9.66 10.75
N SER A 30 15.24 -8.75 10.21
CA SER A 30 16.52 -8.34 10.80
C SER A 30 16.37 -7.47 12.06
N ARG A 31 15.23 -6.80 12.26
CA ARG A 31 15.02 -5.90 13.41
C ARG A 31 13.81 -6.26 14.28
N SER A 32 13.09 -7.35 13.99
CA SER A 32 11.80 -7.67 14.64
C SER A 32 10.81 -6.49 14.64
N VAL A 33 10.90 -5.61 13.64
CA VAL A 33 9.97 -4.49 13.46
C VAL A 33 8.95 -4.90 12.42
N SER A 34 7.69 -4.95 12.83
CA SER A 34 6.54 -5.08 11.93
C SER A 34 5.90 -3.72 11.78
N VAL A 35 5.91 -3.19 10.56
CA VAL A 35 5.19 -1.97 10.21
C VAL A 35 3.93 -2.37 9.45
N SER A 36 2.84 -1.69 9.74
CA SER A 36 1.56 -1.88 9.09
C SER A 36 1.00 -0.52 8.75
N GLY A 37 0.70 -0.32 7.47
CA GLY A 37 0.20 0.94 6.95
C GLY A 37 -1.05 0.71 6.10
N VAL A 38 -1.73 1.81 5.85
CA VAL A 38 -2.88 1.87 4.95
C VAL A 38 -2.58 2.95 3.93
N PHE A 39 -2.78 2.59 2.68
CA PHE A 39 -2.60 3.48 1.55
C PHE A 39 -3.96 3.69 0.87
N GLU A 40 -4.38 4.94 0.74
CA GLU A 40 -5.64 5.31 0.10
C GLU A 40 -5.33 5.98 -1.23
N LEU A 41 -5.76 5.33 -2.31
CA LEU A 41 -5.59 5.78 -3.68
C LEU A 41 -6.92 6.23 -4.24
N THR A 42 -6.87 7.24 -5.11
CA THR A 42 -8.03 7.59 -5.94
C THR A 42 -8.19 6.56 -7.06
N ALA A 43 -9.38 6.54 -7.66
CA ALA A 43 -9.68 5.68 -8.79
C ALA A 43 -8.77 5.91 -10.00
N GLU A 44 -8.38 7.17 -10.21
CA GLU A 44 -7.46 7.58 -11.27
C GLU A 44 -6.05 7.04 -11.01
N GLU A 45 -5.55 7.17 -9.79
CA GLU A 45 -4.24 6.67 -9.38
C GLU A 45 -4.20 5.13 -9.43
N TYR A 46 -5.29 4.46 -9.02
CA TYR A 46 -5.42 3.01 -9.17
C TYR A 46 -5.50 2.57 -10.63
N ASN A 47 -6.21 3.30 -11.50
CA ASN A 47 -6.25 2.96 -12.92
C ASN A 47 -4.88 3.16 -13.59
N GLN A 48 -4.15 4.22 -13.26
CA GLN A 48 -2.78 4.49 -13.72
C GLN A 48 -1.80 3.44 -13.19
N ASN A 49 -1.95 3.01 -11.94
CA ASN A 49 -1.11 2.03 -11.26
C ASN A 49 -1.88 0.74 -10.94
N SER A 50 -2.60 0.19 -11.92
CA SER A 50 -3.44 -1.02 -11.75
C SER A 50 -2.63 -2.28 -11.42
N SER A 51 -1.30 -2.21 -11.49
CA SER A 51 -0.42 -3.32 -11.18
C SER A 51 -0.13 -3.34 -9.68
N ILE A 52 -0.38 -4.49 -9.05
CA ILE A 52 -0.03 -4.76 -7.64
C ILE A 52 1.43 -4.39 -7.36
N ASP A 53 2.33 -4.61 -8.32
CA ASP A 53 3.76 -4.27 -8.25
C ASP A 53 4.03 -2.77 -8.02
N ALA A 54 3.23 -1.89 -8.64
CA ALA A 54 3.33 -0.44 -8.46
C ALA A 54 2.82 -0.02 -7.08
N LEU A 55 1.70 -0.60 -6.62
CA LEU A 55 1.16 -0.39 -5.28
C LEU A 55 2.15 -0.86 -4.21
N GLU A 56 2.79 -2.00 -4.45
CA GLU A 56 3.81 -2.57 -3.58
C GLU A 56 5.02 -1.64 -3.50
N THR A 57 5.49 -1.15 -4.65
CA THR A 57 6.63 -0.22 -4.73
C THR A 57 6.34 1.09 -4.01
N GLU A 58 5.17 1.71 -4.21
CA GLU A 58 4.80 2.96 -3.54
C GLU A 58 4.67 2.79 -2.03
N ALA A 59 3.97 1.74 -1.59
CA ALA A 59 3.82 1.47 -0.16
C ALA A 59 5.14 1.08 0.51
N GLN A 60 6.03 0.38 -0.21
CA GLN A 60 7.38 0.09 0.26
C GLN A 60 8.24 1.37 0.34
N GLN A 61 8.15 2.28 -0.62
CA GLN A 61 8.84 3.58 -0.60
C GLN A 61 8.38 4.43 0.58
N HIS A 62 7.07 4.52 0.81
CA HIS A 62 6.48 5.26 1.92
C HIS A 62 7.00 4.73 3.27
N LEU A 63 6.97 3.42 3.40
CA LEU A 63 7.49 2.71 4.55
C LEU A 63 8.99 2.93 4.78
N LEU A 64 9.80 2.82 3.72
CA LEU A 64 11.24 3.04 3.80
C LEU A 64 11.57 4.47 4.21
N GLY A 65 10.72 5.43 3.84
CA GLY A 65 10.77 6.82 4.32
C GLY A 65 10.55 6.92 5.83
N GLU A 66 9.47 6.32 6.35
CA GLU A 66 9.19 6.32 7.80
C GLU A 66 10.28 5.63 8.63
N ILE A 67 10.95 4.60 8.07
CA ILE A 67 11.99 3.86 8.79
C ILE A 67 13.36 4.56 8.71
N ASN A 68 13.69 5.28 7.63
CA ASN A 68 14.98 5.97 7.49
C ASN A 68 15.05 7.34 8.17
N ASP A 69 13.92 7.99 8.44
CA ASP A 69 13.88 9.28 9.15
C ASP A 69 13.96 9.13 10.69
N GLY A 70 14.22 7.91 11.20
CA GLY A 70 14.30 7.57 12.63
C GLY A 70 15.72 7.36 13.16
#